data_AF-A0A7W1TFY4-F1
#
_entry.id   AF-A0A7W1TFY4-F1
#
_cell.length_a   1.000
_cell.length_b   1.000
_cell.length_c   1.000
_cell.angle_alpha   90.00
_cell.angle_beta   90.00
_cell.angle_gamma   90.00
#
_symmetry.space_group_name_H-M   'P 1'
#
loop_
_entity.id
_entity.type
_entity.pdbx_description
1 polymer ?
#
loop_
_entity_poly.entity_id
_entity_poly.type
_entity_poly.pdbx_seq_one_letter_code
_entity_poly.pdbx_strand_id
1 'polypeptide(L)'
;MSASVLIVADGATAIGAGHQVRCAALAQALVARGSTVLMACRDLPGSTHGWAWRGLATLVLPATLDADALVREAQAHSAATVVAIDHYEVGAATTAALAAAGVAVALIDDEAGRGLAGVA
;
A
#
# COMPACT_ATOMS: atom_id res chain seq x y z
N MET A 1 1.06 20.58 -8.33
CA MET A 1 0.08 19.83 -7.52
C MET A 1 0.84 18.76 -6.77
N SER A 2 0.82 18.77 -5.44
CA SER A 2 1.35 17.67 -4.64
C SER A 2 0.28 16.58 -4.55
N ALA A 3 0.62 15.34 -4.93
CA ALA A 3 -0.26 14.19 -4.79
C ALA A 3 -0.06 13.54 -3.41
N SER A 4 -1.13 13.06 -2.78
CA SER A 4 -1.06 12.21 -1.59
C SER A 4 -1.09 10.74 -2.02
N VAL A 5 -0.18 9.92 -1.50
CA VAL A 5 -0.03 8.51 -1.88
C VAL A 5 0.09 7.63 -0.64
N LEU A 6 -0.78 6.62 -0.54
CA LEU A 6 -0.69 5.57 0.47
C LEU A 6 -0.10 4.32 -0.17
N ILE A 7 1.09 3.91 0.23
CA ILE A 7 1.75 2.70 -0.28
C ILE A 7 1.58 1.57 0.72
N VAL A 8 0.86 0.52 0.34
CA VAL A 8 0.61 -0.63 1.20
C VAL A 8 1.49 -1.80 0.77
N ALA A 9 2.36 -2.27 1.68
CA ALA A 9 3.21 -3.42 1.44
C ALA A 9 3.65 -4.10 2.73
N ASP A 10 3.38 -5.41 2.82
CA ASP A 10 3.85 -6.23 3.92
C ASP A 10 5.26 -6.75 3.68
N GLY A 11 5.96 -6.94 4.78
CA GLY A 11 7.23 -7.65 4.84
C GLY A 11 7.40 -8.17 6.25
N ALA A 12 7.75 -9.45 6.36
CA ALA A 12 7.86 -10.17 7.62
C ALA A 12 8.82 -11.34 7.44
N THR A 13 9.27 -11.97 8.52
CA THR A 13 10.17 -13.13 8.44
C THR A 13 9.62 -14.26 7.56
N ALA A 14 8.30 -14.48 7.57
CA ALA A 14 7.64 -15.50 6.75
C ALA A 14 7.43 -15.10 5.27
N ILE A 15 7.45 -13.79 4.95
CA ILE A 15 7.16 -13.24 3.61
C ILE A 15 8.46 -12.85 2.89
N GLY A 16 9.48 -12.46 3.66
CA GLY A 16 10.64 -11.72 3.17
C GLY A 16 10.40 -10.20 3.20
N ALA A 17 11.42 -9.45 2.78
CA ALA A 17 11.42 -7.99 2.80
C ALA A 17 11.28 -7.34 1.41
N GLY A 18 11.16 -8.15 0.35
CA GLY A 18 11.24 -7.68 -1.04
C GLY A 18 10.23 -6.59 -1.38
N HIS A 19 8.97 -6.79 -0.98
CA HIS A 19 7.91 -5.81 -1.22
C HIS A 19 8.23 -4.48 -0.55
N GLN A 20 8.56 -4.50 0.74
CA GLN A 20 8.87 -3.28 1.50
C GLN A 20 10.08 -2.52 0.96
N VAL A 21 11.14 -3.20 0.56
CA VAL A 21 12.35 -2.57 0.00
C VAL A 21 12.06 -1.92 -1.35
N ARG A 22 11.36 -2.61 -2.26
CA ARG A 22 10.96 -2.04 -3.57
C ARG A 22 10.03 -0.83 -3.39
N CYS A 23 9.09 -0.93 -2.45
CA CYS A 23 8.15 0.15 -2.12
C CYS A 23 8.87 1.38 -1.55
N ALA A 24 9.92 1.18 -0.75
CA ALA A 24 10.72 2.28 -0.21
C ALA A 24 11.37 3.09 -1.34
N ALA A 25 11.91 2.43 -2.37
CA ALA A 25 12.49 3.10 -3.53
C ALA A 25 11.45 3.91 -4.32
N LEU A 26 10.24 3.35 -4.52
CA LEU A 26 9.13 4.08 -5.15
C LEU A 26 8.71 5.30 -4.31
N ALA A 27 8.56 5.13 -3.00
CA ALA A 27 8.21 6.20 -2.07
C ALA A 27 9.21 7.36 -2.14
N GLN A 28 10.51 7.05 -2.11
CA GLN A 28 11.57 8.04 -2.22
C GLN A 28 11.51 8.78 -3.56
N ALA A 29 11.29 8.08 -4.67
CA ALA A 29 11.15 8.70 -5.98
C ALA A 29 9.91 9.62 -6.06
N LEU A 30 8.78 9.23 -5.47
CA LEU A 30 7.58 10.06 -5.40
C LEU A 30 7.78 11.31 -4.53
N VAL A 31 8.41 11.16 -3.37
CA VAL A 31 8.77 12.28 -2.49
C VAL A 31 9.70 13.26 -3.20
N ALA A 32 10.72 12.75 -3.92
CA ALA A 32 11.63 13.59 -4.71
C ALA A 32 10.92 14.37 -5.83
N ARG A 33 9.72 13.92 -6.25
CA ARG A 33 8.85 14.57 -7.23
C ARG A 33 7.79 15.48 -6.60
N GLY A 34 7.80 15.65 -5.28
CA GLY A 34 6.92 16.55 -4.53
C GLY A 34 5.61 15.93 -4.04
N SER A 35 5.46 14.60 -4.11
CA SER A 35 4.32 13.89 -3.51
C SER A 35 4.50 13.71 -2.01
N THR A 36 3.38 13.68 -1.28
CA THR A 36 3.34 13.24 0.12
C THR A 36 3.08 11.75 0.12
N VAL A 37 3.97 10.96 0.73
CA VAL A 37 3.86 9.50 0.76
C VAL A 37 3.76 9.01 2.20
N LEU A 38 2.78 8.14 2.45
CA LEU A 38 2.66 7.36 3.67
C LEU A 38 2.81 5.88 3.35
N MET A 39 3.71 5.19 4.05
CA MET A 39 3.86 3.74 3.96
C MET A 39 2.93 3.07 4.96
N ALA A 40 2.31 1.95 4.58
CA ALA A 40 1.49 1.16 5.47
C ALA A 40 1.76 -0.34 5.35
N CYS A 41 1.86 -1.04 6.49
CA CYS A 41 1.95 -2.50 6.55
C CYS A 41 1.14 -3.03 7.73
N ARG A 42 0.77 -4.30 7.67
CA ARG A 42 0.17 -5.00 8.81
C ARG A 42 1.19 -5.27 9.91
N ASP A 43 0.71 -5.30 11.14
CA ASP A 43 1.47 -5.72 12.32
C ASP A 43 1.68 -7.24 12.31
N LEU A 44 2.69 -7.70 11.56
CA LEU A 44 3.04 -9.10 11.42
C LEU A 44 4.28 -9.45 12.26
N PRO A 45 4.34 -10.64 12.88
CA PRO A 45 5.54 -11.09 13.57
C PRO A 45 6.79 -11.05 12.69
N GLY A 46 7.85 -10.42 13.20
CA GLY A 46 9.10 -10.25 12.47
C GLY A 46 8.99 -9.27 11.29
N SER A 47 8.08 -8.30 11.38
CA SER A 47 7.91 -7.26 10.36
C SER A 47 9.22 -6.55 10.03
N THR A 48 9.47 -6.30 8.75
CA THR A 48 10.73 -5.71 8.27
C THR A 48 10.67 -4.19 8.12
N HIS A 49 9.52 -3.55 8.41
CA HIS A 49 9.28 -2.15 8.09
C HIS A 49 10.26 -1.21 8.79
N GLY A 50 10.66 -1.54 10.03
CA GLY A 50 11.51 -0.68 10.84
C GLY A 50 12.88 -0.38 10.21
N TRP A 51 13.46 -1.34 9.49
CA TRP A 51 14.71 -1.10 8.74
C TRP A 51 14.47 -0.80 7.27
N ALA A 52 13.45 -1.42 6.63
CA ALA A 52 13.18 -1.25 5.22
C ALA A 52 12.68 0.17 4.87
N TRP A 53 11.96 0.82 5.79
CA TRP A 53 11.32 2.13 5.60
C TRP A 53 11.94 3.24 6.44
N ARG A 54 13.18 3.05 6.88
CA ARG A 54 13.87 4.04 7.71
C ARG A 54 13.88 5.42 7.04
N GLY A 55 13.33 6.42 7.73
CA GLY A 55 13.24 7.79 7.24
C GLY A 55 12.00 8.10 6.39
N LEU A 56 11.07 7.15 6.23
CA LEU A 56 9.77 7.37 5.61
C LEU A 56 8.67 7.46 6.68
N ALA A 57 7.59 8.17 6.37
CA ALA A 57 6.39 8.17 7.21
C ALA A 57 5.74 6.78 7.12
N THR A 58 5.36 6.21 8.27
CA THR A 58 4.84 4.84 8.37
C THR A 58 3.57 4.79 9.23
N LEU A 59 2.66 3.91 8.83
CA LEU A 59 1.43 3.54 9.53
C LEU A 59 1.42 2.02 9.69
N VAL A 60 1.28 1.54 10.93
CA VAL A 60 1.14 0.11 11.21
C VAL A 60 -0.35 -0.20 11.35
N LEU A 61 -0.84 -1.07 10.47
CA LEU A 61 -2.22 -1.52 10.42
C LEU A 61 -2.39 -2.78 11.29
N PRO A 62 -3.62 -3.11 11.72
CA PRO A 62 -3.90 -4.39 12.37
C PRO A 62 -3.47 -5.58 11.51
N ALA A 63 -3.10 -6.69 12.17
CA ALA A 63 -2.67 -7.93 11.49
C ALA A 63 -3.72 -8.50 10.52
N THR A 64 -4.99 -8.24 10.79
CA THR A 64 -6.11 -8.53 9.88
C THR A 64 -6.54 -7.24 9.20
N LEU A 65 -6.41 -7.18 7.88
CA LEU A 65 -6.84 -6.04 7.09
C LEU A 65 -8.02 -6.45 6.21
N ASP A 66 -9.19 -5.87 6.48
CA ASP A 66 -10.32 -5.95 5.56
C ASP A 66 -10.35 -4.74 4.61
N ALA A 67 -11.18 -4.83 3.59
CA ALA A 67 -11.33 -3.78 2.58
C ALA A 67 -11.78 -2.45 3.21
N ASP A 68 -12.71 -2.50 4.18
CA ASP A 68 -13.27 -1.32 4.82
C ASP A 68 -12.23 -0.56 5.66
N ALA A 69 -11.34 -1.28 6.35
CA ALA A 69 -10.24 -0.69 7.09
C ALA A 69 -9.29 0.04 6.15
N LEU A 70 -8.92 -0.58 5.02
CA LEU A 70 -8.05 0.08 4.04
C LEU A 70 -8.71 1.33 3.42
N VAL A 71 -10.01 1.27 3.13
CA VAL A 71 -10.79 2.43 2.64
C VAL A 71 -10.76 3.56 3.66
N ARG A 72 -11.01 3.27 4.96
CA ARG A 72 -10.99 4.27 6.02
C ARG A 72 -9.64 4.97 6.12
N GLU A 73 -8.55 4.22 6.08
CA GLU A 73 -7.19 4.80 6.12
C GLU A 73 -6.91 5.65 4.88
N ALA A 74 -7.27 5.17 3.69
CA ALA A 74 -7.10 5.93 2.45
C ALA A 74 -7.87 7.27 2.46
N GLN A 75 -9.09 7.28 3.02
CA GLN A 75 -9.91 8.48 3.16
C GLN A 75 -9.36 9.44 4.23
N ALA A 76 -8.88 8.90 5.36
CA ALA A 76 -8.26 9.69 6.42
C ALA A 76 -7.01 10.44 5.95
N HIS A 77 -6.30 9.91 4.94
CA HIS A 77 -5.09 10.50 4.36
C HIS A 77 -5.33 11.37 3.11
N SER A 78 -6.46 12.11 3.08
CA SER A 78 -6.78 13.19 2.12
C SER A 78 -6.95 12.75 0.65
N ALA A 79 -7.78 11.72 0.41
CA ALA A 79 -8.02 11.19 -0.95
C ALA A 79 -6.72 10.74 -1.64
N ALA A 80 -5.85 10.06 -0.87
CA ALA A 80 -4.61 9.52 -1.41
C ALA A 80 -4.91 8.50 -2.51
N THR A 81 -4.12 8.53 -3.59
CA THR A 81 -4.05 7.36 -4.48
C THR A 81 -3.46 6.21 -3.68
N VAL A 82 -4.18 5.10 -3.58
CA VAL A 82 -3.69 3.89 -2.93
C VAL A 82 -2.85 3.14 -3.94
N VAL A 83 -1.58 2.92 -3.61
CA VAL A 83 -0.67 2.06 -4.37
C VAL A 83 -0.47 0.80 -3.54
N ALA A 84 -1.15 -0.27 -3.90
CA ALA A 84 -0.96 -1.57 -3.26
C ALA A 84 0.05 -2.38 -4.09
N ILE A 85 1.11 -2.85 -3.42
CA ILE A 85 2.25 -3.51 -4.07
C ILE A 85 2.36 -4.92 -3.50
N ASP A 86 2.20 -5.93 -4.37
CA ASP A 86 2.39 -7.36 -4.07
C ASP A 86 1.66 -7.86 -2.81
N HIS A 87 0.56 -7.21 -2.44
CA HIS A 87 -0.22 -7.63 -1.30
C HIS A 87 -1.25 -8.66 -1.77
N TYR A 88 -0.94 -9.95 -1.58
CA TYR A 88 -1.79 -11.07 -2.05
C TYR A 88 -3.25 -11.00 -1.58
N GLU A 89 -3.49 -10.38 -0.42
CA GLU A 89 -4.84 -10.17 0.13
C GLU A 89 -5.57 -8.95 -0.44
N VAL A 90 -4.90 -8.06 -1.18
CA VAL A 90 -5.56 -7.02 -1.98
C VAL A 90 -6.08 -7.67 -3.26
N GLY A 91 -7.27 -8.25 -3.14
CA GLY A 91 -8.03 -8.88 -4.21
C GLY A 91 -9.10 -7.97 -4.82
N ALA A 92 -9.91 -8.53 -5.73
CA ALA A 92 -10.98 -7.82 -6.42
C ALA A 92 -12.01 -7.15 -5.49
N ALA A 93 -12.32 -7.76 -4.34
CA ALA A 93 -13.24 -7.17 -3.36
C ALA A 93 -12.69 -5.87 -2.76
N THR A 94 -11.41 -5.88 -2.40
CA THR A 94 -10.72 -4.70 -1.84
C THR A 94 -10.61 -3.58 -2.85
N THR A 95 -10.26 -3.90 -4.10
CA THR A 95 -10.15 -2.89 -5.17
C THR A 95 -11.52 -2.30 -5.52
N ALA A 96 -12.58 -3.12 -5.55
CA ALA A 96 -13.95 -2.64 -5.75
C ALA A 96 -14.44 -1.73 -4.62
N ALA A 97 -14.10 -2.03 -3.36
CA ALA A 97 -14.45 -1.18 -2.22
C ALA A 97 -13.75 0.20 -2.29
N LEU A 98 -12.45 0.21 -2.65
CA LEU A 98 -11.70 1.44 -2.88
C LEU A 98 -12.29 2.26 -4.04
N ALA A 99 -12.66 1.59 -5.14
CA ALA A 99 -13.33 2.21 -6.28
C ALA A 99 -14.65 2.90 -5.87
N ALA A 100 -15.51 2.17 -5.16
CA ALA A 100 -16.80 2.66 -4.69
C ALA A 100 -16.65 3.85 -3.73
N ALA A 101 -15.52 3.93 -3.02
CA ALA A 101 -15.16 5.03 -2.15
C ALA A 101 -14.52 6.23 -2.89
N GLY A 102 -14.38 6.19 -4.21
CA GLY A 102 -13.74 7.23 -5.02
C GLY A 102 -12.22 7.29 -4.85
N VAL A 103 -11.60 6.22 -4.36
CA VAL A 103 -10.16 6.13 -4.15
C VAL A 103 -9.51 5.53 -5.38
N ALA A 104 -8.61 6.29 -6.03
CA ALA A 104 -7.81 5.77 -7.14
C ALA A 104 -6.85 4.68 -6.63
N VAL A 105 -6.79 3.56 -7.34
CA VAL A 105 -5.94 2.41 -6.99
C VAL A 105 -4.93 2.13 -8.09
N ALA A 106 -3.66 2.00 -7.72
CA ALA A 106 -2.63 1.42 -8.56
C ALA A 106 -2.16 0.11 -7.93
N LEU A 107 -2.02 -0.93 -8.76
CA LEU A 107 -1.56 -2.25 -8.35
C LEU A 107 -0.22 -2.55 -9.02
N ILE A 108 0.76 -2.96 -8.22
CA ILE A 108 1.98 -3.59 -8.71
C ILE A 108 1.86 -5.07 -8.38
N ASP A 109 1.90 -5.90 -9.41
CA ASP A 109 1.67 -7.34 -9.33
C ASP A 109 2.75 -8.04 -10.15
N ASP A 110 3.37 -9.07 -9.59
CA ASP A 110 4.34 -9.93 -10.26
C ASP A 110 3.72 -11.22 -10.81
N GLU A 111 2.44 -11.47 -10.54
CA GLU A 111 1.67 -12.61 -11.03
C GLU A 111 0.67 -12.19 -12.12
N ALA A 112 0.85 -12.74 -13.32
CA ALA A 112 -0.13 -12.58 -14.39
C ALA A 112 -1.41 -13.37 -14.05
N GLY A 113 -2.58 -12.73 -14.20
CA GLY A 113 -3.88 -13.43 -14.19
C GLY A 113 -4.66 -13.42 -12.88
N ARG A 114 -4.28 -12.63 -11.87
CA ARG A 114 -5.04 -12.46 -10.61
C ARG A 114 -6.44 -11.83 -10.76
N GLY A 115 -6.88 -11.55 -11.99
CA GLY A 115 -8.23 -11.06 -12.27
C GLY A 115 -8.49 -9.63 -11.76
N LEU A 116 -7.45 -8.87 -11.43
CA LEU A 116 -7.54 -7.50 -10.88
C LEU A 116 -7.85 -6.43 -11.95
N ALA A 117 -8.51 -6.82 -13.04
CA ALA A 117 -8.78 -5.93 -14.17
C ALA A 117 -9.83 -4.87 -13.81
N GLY A 118 -9.50 -3.60 -14.07
CA GLY A 118 -10.47 -2.54 -14.34
C GLY A 118 -11.11 -1.90 -13.10
N VAL A 119 -10.33 -1.12 -12.35
CA VAL A 119 -10.88 0.03 -11.64
C VAL A 119 -10.45 1.28 -12.41
N ALA A 120 -11.24 1.66 -13.40
CA ALA A 120 -11.09 2.92 -14.13
C ALA A 120 -12.01 3.98 -13.51
#